data_AF-A0A9E2LVU8-F1
#
_entry.id   AF-A0A9E2LVU8-F1
#
_cell.length_a   1.000
_cell.length_b   1.000
_cell.length_c   1.000
_cell.angle_alpha   90.00
_cell.angle_beta   90.00
_cell.angle_gamma   90.00
#
_symmetry.space_group_name_H-M   'P 1'
#
loop_
_entity.id
_entity.type
_entity.pdbx_description
1 polymer ?
#
loop_
_entity_poly.entity_id
_entity_poly.type
_entity_poly.pdbx_seq_one_letter_code
_entity_poly.pdbx_strand_id
1 'polypeptide(L)' 'MPEDEKNWRILVLAGPTASGKTAAAIELAQRFDGEIVSADSVQVYRHLDIGSAKP' A
#
# COMPACT_ATOMS: atom_id res chain seq x y z
N MET A 1 30.45 -17.20 -4.08
CA MET A 1 29.75 -15.91 -4.19
C MET A 1 28.78 -15.86 -3.03
N PRO A 2 29.01 -15.06 -1.97
CA PRO A 2 27.98 -14.91 -0.95
C PRO A 2 26.86 -14.07 -1.55
N GLU A 3 25.64 -14.60 -1.51
CA GLU A 3 24.42 -13.93 -1.93
C GLU A 3 24.16 -12.73 -1.00
N ASP A 4 24.11 -11.52 -1.57
CA ASP A 4 23.57 -10.34 -0.91
C ASP A 4 22.06 -10.54 -0.70
N GLU A 5 21.69 -11.22 0.38
CA GLU A 5 20.30 -11.42 0.78
C GLU A 5 19.71 -10.07 1.24
N LYS A 6 19.16 -9.30 0.29
CA LYS A 6 18.49 -8.03 0.56
C LYS A 6 17.24 -8.27 1.41
N ASN A 7 17.36 -8.02 2.71
CA ASN A 7 16.23 -8.04 3.63
C ASN A 7 15.41 -6.75 3.55
N TRP A 8 14.40 -6.73 2.69
CA TRP A 8 13.46 -5.60 2.59
C TRP A 8 12.48 -5.64 3.76
N ARG A 9 12.46 -4.54 4.54
CA ARG A 9 11.47 -4.36 5.59
C ARG A 9 10.16 -3.88 4.98
N ILE A 10 9.17 -4.76 4.94
CA ILE A 10 7.84 -4.48 4.40
C ILE A 10 6.86 -4.27 5.55
N LEU A 11 6.12 -3.16 5.53
CA LEU A 11 5.01 -2.90 6.44
C LEU A 11 3.69 -3.24 5.73
N VAL A 12 2.87 -4.10 6.34
CA VAL A 12 1.57 -4.49 5.79
C VAL A 12 0.46 -3.82 6.59
N LEU A 13 -0.37 -3.02 5.92
CA LEU A 13 -1.55 -2.38 6.50
C LEU A 13 -2.82 -3.10 6.06
N ALA A 14 -3.32 -3.99 6.91
CA ALA A 14 -4.55 -4.76 6.67
C ALA A 14 -5.73 -4.24 7.52
N GLY A 15 -6.95 -4.44 7.02
CA GLY A 15 -8.17 -4.01 7.70
C GLY A 15 -9.38 -3.91 6.76
N PRO A 16 -10.61 -3.78 7.28
CA PRO A 16 -11.83 -3.73 6.47
C PRO A 16 -11.88 -2.49 5.57
N THR A 17 -12.72 -2.52 4.53
CA THR A 17 -12.97 -1.33 3.69
C THR A 17 -13.50 -0.17 4.55
N ALA A 18 -13.16 1.06 4.17
CA ALA A 18 -13.49 2.29 4.90
C ALA A 18 -12.86 2.44 6.31
N SER A 19 -11.93 1.57 6.72
CA SER A 19 -11.26 1.68 8.03
C SER A 19 -10.13 2.73 8.11
N GLY A 20 -9.99 3.61 7.11
CA GLY A 20 -8.98 4.68 7.09
C GLY A 20 -7.56 4.26 6.70
N LYS A 21 -7.35 3.05 6.15
CA LYS A 21 -6.01 2.54 5.77
C LYS A 21 -5.23 3.47 4.84
N THR A 22 -5.90 4.09 3.88
CA THR A 22 -5.28 5.01 2.93
C THR A 22 -4.65 6.21 3.64
N ALA A 23 -5.36 6.82 4.60
CA ALA A 23 -4.85 7.94 5.37
C ALA A 23 -3.62 7.53 6.21
N ALA A 24 -3.70 6.37 6.88
CA ALA A 24 -2.58 5.84 7.66
C ALA A 24 -1.37 5.51 6.78
N ALA A 25 -1.58 4.93 5.60
CA ALA A 25 -0.51 4.60 4.65
C ALA A 25 0.25 5.85 4.18
N ILE A 26 -0.48 6.93 3.86
CA ILE A 26 0.11 8.22 3.46
C ILE A 26 0.96 8.81 4.58
N GLU A 27 0.43 8.83 5.81
CA GLU A 27 1.16 9.35 6.98
C GLU A 27 2.45 8.54 7.24
N LEU A 28 2.37 7.21 7.14
CA LEU A 28 3.52 6.33 7.35
C LEU A 28 4.57 6.49 6.25
N ALA A 29 4.15 6.58 4.98
CA ALA A 29 5.04 6.81 3.85
C ALA A 29 5.83 8.12 4.02
N GLN A 30 5.16 9.20 4.43
CA GLN A 30 5.81 10.50 4.71
C GLN A 30 6.80 10.43 5.87
N ARG A 31 6.51 9.65 6.92
CA ARG A 31 7.37 9.52 8.10
C ARG A 31 8.62 8.67 7.85
N PHE A 32 8.50 7.66 6.99
CA PHE A 32 9.57 6.68 6.75
C PHE A 32 10.26 6.84 5.40
N ASP A 33 9.92 7.88 4.63
CA ASP A 33 10.37 8.05 3.25
C ASP A 33 10.13 6.77 2.41
N GLY A 34 8.93 6.20 2.60
CA GLY A 34 8.55 4.90 2.09
C GLY A 34 7.62 4.99 0.87
N GLU A 35 7.65 3.95 0.05
CA GLU A 35 6.72 3.81 -1.09
C GLU A 35 5.47 3.03 -0.68
N ILE A 36 4.31 3.45 -1.21
CA ILE A 36 3.04 2.76 -0.99
C ILE A 36 2.74 1.88 -2.20
N VAL A 37 2.49 0.61 -1.96
CA VAL A 37 1.99 -0.34 -2.97
C VAL A 37 0.57 -0.74 -2.60
N SER A 38 -0.39 -0.52 -3.51
CA SER A 38 -1.78 -0.97 -3.30
C SER A 38 -1.85 -2.50 -3.41
N ALA A 39 -2.49 -3.13 -2.43
CA ALA A 39 -2.75 -4.57 -2.37
C ALA A 39 -4.27 -4.85 -2.37
N ASP A 40 -5.00 -4.18 -3.26
CA ASP A 40 -6.45 -4.33 -3.43
C ASP A 40 -6.77 -4.89 -4.83
N SER A 41 -7.53 -5.99 -4.89
CA SER A 41 -7.83 -6.70 -6.14
C SER A 41 -8.78 -5.95 -7.07
N VAL A 42 -9.48 -4.92 -6.57
CA VAL A 42 -10.45 -4.12 -7.34
C VAL A 42 -9.82 -2.83 -7.83
N GLN A 43 -8.88 -2.24 -7.06
CA GLN A 43 -8.17 -1.02 -7.47
C GLN A 43 -7.22 -1.21 -8.66
N VAL A 44 -6.93 -2.43 -9.08
CA VAL A 44 -6.10 -2.68 -10.29
C VAL A 44 -6.82 -2.33 -11.60
N TYR A 45 -8.16 -2.30 -11.61
CA TYR A 45 -8.93 -2.09 -12.84
C TYR A 45 -8.87 -0.63 -13.28
N ARG A 46 -8.43 -0.39 -14.52
CA ARG A 46 -8.42 0.95 -15.13
C ARG A 46 -9.84 1.46 -15.31
N HIS A 47 -10.04 2.76 -15.12
CA HIS A 47 -11.32 3.48 -15.28
C HIS A 47 -12.43 3.11 -14.27
N LEU A 48 -12.17 2.23 -13.30
CA LEU A 48 -13.08 1.92 -12.20
C LEU A 48 -12.73 2.74 -10.95
N ASP A 49 -12.65 4.05 -11.05
CA ASP A 49 -12.06 4.85 -9.95
C ASP A 49 -13.05 5.05 -8.78
N ILE A 50 -14.31 5.37 -9.10
CA ILE A 50 -15.36 5.64 -8.10
C ILE A 50 -15.75 4.36 -7.34
N GLY A 51 -16.02 3.26 -8.06
CA GLY A 51 -16.49 2.01 -7.45
C GLY A 51 -15.42 1.24 -6.67
N SER A 52 -14.13 1.46 -6.95
CA SER A 52 -13.02 0.82 -6.25
C SER A 52 -12.41 1.68 -5.14
N ALA A 53 -13.00 2.86 -4.88
CA ALA A 53 -12.52 3.82 -3.89
C ALA A 53 -11.01 4.11 -4.03
N LYS A 54 -10.53 4.30 -5.27
CA LYS A 54 -9.15 4.74 -5.50
C LYS A 54 -8.95 6.13 -4.91
N PRO A 55 -7.82 6.37 -4.22
CA PRO A 55 -7.43 7.71 -3.82
C PRO A 55 -7.05 8.60 -5.00
#